data_AF-A0AA37EQA2-F1
#
_entry.id   AF-A0AA37EQA2-F1
#
_cell.length_a   1.000
_cell.length_b   1.000
_cell.length_c   1.000
_cell.angle_alpha   90.00
_cell.angle_beta   90.00
_cell.angle_gamma   90.00
#
_symmetry.space_group_name_H-M   'P 1'
#
loop_
_entity.id
_entity.type
_entity.pdbx_description
1 polymer ?
#
loop_
_entity_poly.entity_id
_entity_poly.type
_entity_poly.pdbx_seq_one_letter_code
_entity_poly.pdbx_strand_id
1 'polypeptide(L)'
;MTKTDIDLMLQEFHEQLHIPLLEAVNTVYKASPENAPESLSDAVKMLHLSAVALEGIMLSVERSDSLREDQELIGKVTQSALSLEACKDELSDLLAQCDENNSQYDNDSY
;
A
#
# COMPACT_ATOMS: atom_id res chain seq x y z
N MET A 1 -5.62 16.84 -18.79
CA MET A 1 -6.20 16.28 -17.56
C MET A 1 -6.83 17.43 -16.80
N THR A 2 -8.07 17.28 -16.38
CA THR A 2 -8.78 18.26 -15.55
C THR A 2 -8.75 17.83 -14.08
N LYS A 3 -9.14 18.71 -13.16
CA LYS A 3 -9.30 18.37 -11.74
C LYS A 3 -10.30 17.23 -11.56
N THR A 4 -11.44 17.28 -12.26
CA THR A 4 -12.47 16.24 -12.22
C THR A 4 -11.95 14.89 -12.68
N ASP A 5 -11.10 14.85 -13.72
CA ASP A 5 -10.49 13.59 -14.17
C ASP A 5 -9.60 12.99 -13.07
N ILE A 6 -8.81 13.81 -12.39
CA ILE A 6 -7.95 13.34 -11.29
C ILE A 6 -8.77 12.92 -10.06
N ASP A 7 -9.81 13.67 -9.69
CA ASP A 7 -10.69 13.30 -8.58
C ASP A 7 -11.36 11.93 -8.84
N LEU A 8 -11.75 11.64 -10.09
CA LEU A 8 -12.25 10.32 -10.49
C LEU A 8 -11.16 9.24 -10.40
N MET A 9 -9.95 9.51 -10.89
CA MET A 9 -8.83 8.56 -10.76
C MET A 9 -8.47 8.27 -9.31
N LEU A 10 -8.52 9.27 -8.42
CA LEU A 10 -8.31 9.10 -6.99
C LEU A 10 -9.43 8.26 -6.35
N GLN A 11 -10.68 8.50 -6.74
CA GLN A 11 -11.79 7.67 -6.28
C GLN A 11 -11.64 6.22 -6.72
N GLU A 12 -11.32 5.97 -7.99
CA GLU A 12 -11.07 4.63 -8.53
C GLU A 12 -9.88 3.96 -7.81
N PHE A 13 -8.79 4.70 -7.59
CA PHE A 13 -7.66 4.23 -6.80
C PHE A 13 -8.09 3.82 -5.38
N HIS A 14 -8.94 4.62 -4.73
CA HIS A 14 -9.41 4.30 -3.39
C HIS A 14 -10.25 3.04 -3.34
N GLU A 15 -11.22 2.92 -4.25
CA GLU A 15 -12.16 1.81 -4.30
C GLU A 15 -11.49 0.50 -4.72
N GLN A 16 -10.59 0.55 -5.69
CA GLN A 16 -10.03 -0.66 -6.31
C GLN A 16 -8.70 -1.11 -5.70
N LEU A 17 -7.95 -0.21 -5.06
CA LEU A 17 -6.58 -0.49 -4.62
C LEU A 17 -6.36 -0.14 -3.15
N HIS A 18 -6.64 1.10 -2.74
CA HIS A 18 -6.30 1.54 -1.38
C HIS A 18 -7.12 0.82 -0.30
N ILE A 19 -8.45 0.76 -0.43
CA ILE A 19 -9.30 0.05 0.54
C ILE A 19 -8.96 -1.45 0.55
N PRO A 20 -8.88 -2.15 -0.61
CA PRO A 20 -8.45 -3.53 -0.65
C PRO A 20 -7.05 -3.79 -0.06
N LEU A 21 -6.10 -2.87 -0.21
CA LEU A 21 -4.80 -2.97 0.43
C LEU A 21 -4.93 -2.96 1.96
N LEU A 22 -5.69 -2.02 2.53
CA LEU A 22 -5.91 -1.95 3.98
C LEU A 22 -6.57 -3.23 4.50
N GLU A 23 -7.51 -3.81 3.74
CA GLU A 23 -8.13 -5.09 4.05
C GLU A 23 -7.14 -6.26 3.96
N ALA A 24 -6.25 -6.25 2.97
CA ALA A 24 -5.20 -7.26 2.81
C ALA A 24 -4.21 -7.23 3.98
N VAL A 25 -3.73 -6.04 4.39
CA VAL A 25 -2.86 -5.86 5.56
C VAL A 25 -3.54 -6.40 6.82
N ASN A 26 -4.81 -6.04 7.05
CA ASN A 26 -5.59 -6.55 8.17
C ASN A 26 -5.80 -8.07 8.12
N THR A 27 -5.88 -8.65 6.92
CA THR A 27 -5.96 -10.10 6.73
C THR A 27 -4.67 -10.79 7.17
N VAL A 28 -3.50 -10.20 6.93
CA VAL A 28 -2.21 -10.75 7.42
C VAL A 28 -2.24 -10.92 8.94
N TYR A 29 -2.68 -9.90 9.68
CA TYR A 29 -2.78 -9.96 11.15
C TYR A 29 -3.76 -11.01 11.67
N LYS A 30 -4.77 -11.38 10.87
CA LYS A 30 -5.79 -12.37 11.22
C LYS A 30 -5.49 -13.76 10.70
N ALA A 31 -4.47 -13.90 9.85
CA ALA A 31 -4.13 -15.18 9.23
C ALA A 31 -3.60 -16.16 10.28
N SER A 32 -3.98 -17.43 10.14
CA SER A 32 -3.30 -18.51 10.86
C SER A 32 -1.86 -18.65 10.37
N PRO A 33 -0.92 -19.18 11.16
CA PRO A 33 0.49 -19.28 10.79
C PRO A 33 0.75 -19.94 9.42
N GLU A 34 -0.05 -20.95 9.06
CA GLU A 34 0.03 -21.65 7.77
C GLU A 34 -0.33 -20.76 6.56
N ASN A 35 -1.26 -19.81 6.74
CA ASN A 35 -1.76 -18.91 5.69
C ASN A 35 -1.12 -17.52 5.73
N ALA A 36 -0.33 -17.22 6.77
CA ALA A 36 0.33 -15.94 6.96
C ALA A 36 1.30 -15.60 5.81
N PRO A 37 2.13 -16.53 5.27
CA PRO A 37 3.03 -16.22 4.15
C PRO A 37 2.29 -15.83 2.86
N GLU A 38 1.19 -16.52 2.54
CA GLU A 38 0.37 -16.22 1.37
C GLU A 38 -0.34 -14.87 1.52
N SER A 39 -0.95 -14.65 2.69
CA SER A 39 -1.63 -13.38 3.01
C SER A 39 -0.67 -12.20 2.93
N LEU A 40 0.55 -12.37 3.45
CA LEU A 40 1.62 -11.37 3.38
C LEU A 40 2.06 -11.11 1.94
N SER A 41 2.24 -12.17 1.14
CA SER A 41 2.57 -12.03 -0.29
C SER A 41 1.51 -11.23 -1.04
N ASP A 42 0.23 -11.48 -0.78
CA ASP A 42 -0.87 -10.79 -1.45
C ASP A 42 -0.97 -9.32 -1.02
N ALA A 43 -0.79 -9.02 0.27
CA ALA A 43 -0.72 -7.64 0.76
C ALA A 43 0.45 -6.86 0.11
N VAL A 44 1.63 -7.48 -0.04
CA VAL A 44 2.78 -6.86 -0.72
C VAL A 44 2.50 -6.61 -2.20
N LYS A 45 1.86 -7.54 -2.92
CA LYS A 45 1.45 -7.33 -4.32
C LYS A 45 0.46 -6.16 -4.44
N MET A 46 -0.52 -6.11 -3.56
CA MET A 46 -1.51 -5.02 -3.53
C MET A 46 -0.87 -3.67 -3.22
N LEU A 47 0.11 -3.64 -2.30
CA LEU A 47 0.87 -2.44 -2.00
C LEU A 47 1.63 -1.94 -3.23
N HIS A 48 2.29 -2.85 -3.96
CA HIS A 48 3.01 -2.50 -5.17
C HIS A 48 2.08 -1.92 -6.25
N LEU A 49 0.94 -2.58 -6.51
CA LEU A 49 -0.05 -2.09 -7.47
C LEU A 49 -0.60 -0.71 -7.08
N SER A 50 -0.88 -0.52 -5.79
CA SER A 50 -1.34 0.76 -5.23
C SER A 50 -0.29 1.86 -5.42
N ALA A 51 0.97 1.57 -5.13
CA ALA A 51 2.06 2.53 -5.27
C ALA A 51 2.24 2.99 -6.73
N VAL A 52 2.23 2.04 -7.68
CA VAL A 52 2.36 2.36 -9.11
C VAL A 52 1.19 3.19 -9.61
N ALA A 53 -0.04 2.86 -9.20
CA ALA A 53 -1.23 3.63 -9.58
C ALA A 53 -1.17 5.06 -9.03
N LEU A 54 -0.79 5.22 -7.75
CA LEU A 54 -0.69 6.53 -7.12
C LEU A 54 0.43 7.39 -7.72
N GLU A 55 1.58 6.78 -8.07
CA GLU A 55 2.66 7.46 -8.78
C GLU A 55 2.16 8.02 -10.14
N GLY A 56 1.36 7.24 -10.87
CA GLY A 56 0.74 7.69 -12.11
C GLY A 56 -0.19 8.90 -11.92
N ILE A 57 -0.97 8.92 -10.83
CA ILE A 57 -1.82 10.06 -10.45
C ILE A 57 -0.95 11.27 -10.10
N MET A 58 0.07 11.10 -9.24
CA MET A 58 1.02 12.15 -8.85
C MET A 58 1.66 12.81 -10.07
N LEU A 59 2.21 12.00 -10.99
CA LEU A 59 2.81 12.50 -12.23
C LEU A 59 1.81 13.27 -13.10
N SER A 60 0.55 12.86 -13.11
CA SER A 60 -0.51 13.55 -13.85
C SER A 60 -0.86 14.91 -13.23
N VAL A 61 -0.82 15.02 -11.90
CA VAL A 61 -0.97 16.29 -11.17
C VAL A 61 0.23 17.21 -11.42
N GLU A 62 1.45 16.70 -11.26
CA GLU A 62 2.69 17.49 -11.41
C GLU A 62 2.88 18.08 -12.80
N ARG A 63 2.47 17.34 -13.84
CA ARG A 63 2.59 17.76 -15.25
C ARG A 63 1.55 18.79 -15.68
N SER A 64 0.55 19.07 -14.84
CA SER A 64 -0.51 20.03 -15.15
C SER A 64 -0.33 21.29 -14.32
N ASP A 65 0.05 22.41 -14.97
CA ASP A 65 0.30 23.68 -14.28
C ASP A 65 -0.87 24.14 -13.41
N SER A 66 -2.12 23.92 -13.85
CA SER A 66 -3.30 24.29 -13.08
C SER A 66 -3.59 23.39 -11.87
N LEU A 67 -3.05 22.16 -11.85
CA LEU A 67 -3.29 21.18 -10.78
C LEU A 67 -2.13 21.13 -9.79
N ARG A 68 -0.91 21.40 -10.24
CA ARG A 68 0.29 21.48 -9.41
C ARG A 68 0.18 22.52 -8.29
N GLU A 69 -0.69 23.51 -8.44
CA GLU A 69 -0.92 24.56 -7.43
C GLU A 69 -2.16 24.30 -6.55
N ASP A 70 -2.98 23.29 -6.88
CA ASP A 70 -4.19 22.95 -6.15
C ASP A 70 -3.84 22.23 -4.83
N GLN A 71 -3.83 22.99 -3.74
CA GLN A 71 -3.46 22.48 -2.41
C GLN A 71 -4.40 21.40 -1.88
N GLU A 72 -5.68 21.44 -2.26
CA GLU A 72 -6.64 20.41 -1.86
C GLU A 72 -6.27 19.08 -2.50
N LEU A 73 -5.98 19.10 -3.80
CA LEU A 73 -5.61 17.92 -4.55
C LEU A 73 -4.26 17.35 -4.09
N ILE A 74 -3.26 18.22 -3.89
CA ILE A 74 -1.95 17.84 -3.34
C ILE A 74 -2.13 17.18 -1.98
N GLY A 75 -3.00 17.72 -1.12
CA GLY A 75 -3.33 17.14 0.18
C GLY A 75 -3.87 15.71 0.08
N LYS A 76 -4.84 15.46 -0.82
CA LYS A 76 -5.43 14.12 -1.04
C LYS A 76 -4.39 13.10 -1.51
N VAL A 77 -3.57 13.49 -2.48
CA VAL A 77 -2.51 12.63 -3.04
C VAL A 77 -1.44 12.34 -1.99
N THR A 78 -1.03 13.36 -1.23
CA THR A 78 -0.06 13.22 -0.12
C THR A 78 -0.59 12.28 0.97
N GLN A 79 -1.86 12.44 1.36
CA GLN A 79 -2.49 11.56 2.35
C GLN A 79 -2.51 10.11 1.88
N SER A 80 -2.79 9.87 0.60
CA SER A 80 -2.74 8.54 0.01
C SER A 80 -1.33 7.96 0.07
N ALA A 81 -0.30 8.76 -0.27
CA ALA A 81 1.09 8.33 -0.24
C ALA A 81 1.54 7.95 1.17
N LEU A 82 1.20 8.77 2.17
CA LEU A 82 1.50 8.49 3.58
C LEU A 82 0.82 7.21 4.07
N SER A 83 -0.41 6.94 3.61
CA SER A 83 -1.12 5.71 3.95
C SER A 83 -0.43 4.47 3.35
N LEU A 84 0.05 4.57 2.10
CA LEU A 84 0.83 3.49 1.48
C LEU A 84 2.17 3.27 2.19
N GLU A 85 2.83 4.35 2.63
CA GLU A 85 4.07 4.27 3.41
C GLU A 85 3.85 3.56 4.74
N ALA A 86 2.78 3.88 5.46
CA ALA A 86 2.42 3.18 6.70
C ALA A 86 2.17 1.68 6.45
N CYS A 87 1.43 1.32 5.39
CA CYS A 87 1.24 -0.09 5.03
C CYS A 87 2.56 -0.80 4.71
N LYS A 88 3.48 -0.12 4.01
CA LYS A 88 4.81 -0.65 3.69
C LYS A 88 5.62 -0.93 4.95
N ASP A 89 5.60 0.00 5.91
CA ASP A 89 6.31 -0.16 7.18
C ASP A 89 5.70 -1.32 8.00
N GLU A 90 4.37 -1.39 8.12
CA GLU A 90 3.69 -2.51 8.80
C GLU A 90 4.02 -3.87 8.18
N LEU A 91 3.98 -3.99 6.84
CA LEU A 91 4.31 -5.23 6.16
C LEU A 91 5.80 -5.59 6.29
N SER A 92 6.69 -4.60 6.37
CA SER A 92 8.12 -4.83 6.60
C SER A 92 8.39 -5.38 8.00
N ASP A 93 7.71 -4.85 9.01
CA ASP A 93 7.79 -5.35 10.39
C ASP A 93 7.27 -6.79 10.49
N LEU A 94 6.20 -7.12 9.76
CA LEU A 94 5.66 -8.48 9.70
C LEU A 94 6.61 -9.46 8.99
N LEU A 95 7.25 -9.03 7.89
CA LEU A 95 8.26 -9.83 7.20
C LEU A 95 9.44 -10.16 8.12
N ALA A 96 9.96 -9.16 8.86
CA ALA A 96 11.05 -9.36 9.79
C ALA A 96 10.71 -10.38 10.90
N GLN A 97 9.47 -10.34 11.42
CA GLN A 97 8.99 -11.31 12.41
C GLN A 97 8.90 -12.73 11.86
N CYS A 98 8.54 -12.90 10.58
CA CYS A 98 8.53 -14.22 9.95
C CYS A 98 9.94 -14.81 9.83
N ASP A 99 10.93 -13.98 9.47
CA ASP A 99 12.33 -14.41 9.33
C ASP A 99 12.95 -14.81 10.67
N GLU A 100 12.66 -14.06 11.75
CA GLU A 100 13.13 -14.37 13.10
C GLU A 100 12.58 -15.69 13.64
N ASN A 101 11.28 -15.95 13.44
CA ASN A 101 10.65 -17.19 13.90
C ASN A 101 11.22 -18.43 13.18
N ASN A 102 11.61 -18.32 11.92
CA ASN A 102 12.21 -19.43 11.17
C ASN A 102 13.64 -19.77 11.66
N SER A 103 14.40 -18.77 12.13
CA SER A 103 15.76 -19.00 12.65
C SER A 103 15.79 -19.69 14.02
N GLN A 104 14.69 -19.70 14.76
CA GLN A 104 14.63 -20.27 16.11
C GLN A 104 14.36 -21.79 16.09
N TYR A 105 13.72 -22.33 15.05
CA TYR A 105 13.46 -23.77 14.90
C TYR A 105 14.67 -24.59 14.43
N ASP A 106 15.69 -23.96 13.83
CA ASP A 106 16.92 -24.64 13.39
C ASP A 106 17.89 -24.96 14.55
N ASN A 107 17.70 -24.38 15.73
CA ASN A 107 18.61 -24.58 16.87
C ASN A 107 18.20 -25.70 17.85
N ASP A 108 17.00 -26.27 17.72
CA ASP A 108 16.49 -27.31 18.64
C ASP A 108 16.66 -28.75 18.12
N SER A 109 17.39 -28.94 17.01
CA SER A 109 17.78 -30.26 16.50
C SER A 109 19.21 -30.65 16.92
N TYR A 110 19.43 -30.97 18.20
CA TYR A 110 20.64 -31.65 18.69
C TYR A 110 20.32 -32.69 19.77
#